data_AF-A0A7Z8DWE1-F1
#
_entry.id   AF-A0A7Z8DWE1-F1
#
_cell.length_a   1.000
_cell.length_b   1.000
_cell.length_c   1.000
_cell.angle_alpha   90.00
_cell.angle_beta   90.00
_cell.angle_gamma   90.00
#
_symmetry.space_group_name_H-M   'P 1'
#
loop_
_entity.id
_entity.type
_entity.pdbx_description
1 polymer ?
#
loop_
_entity_poly.entity_id
_entity_poly.type
_entity_poly.pdbx_seq_one_letter_code
_entity_poly.pdbx_strand_id
1 'polypeptide(L)' 'ALPQKPLPDVLGWKYSGNRHHPTEKPVTSLQPLIESFTHPNAIVLDPFAGSGSTCVAALQSGRRYIGIELLEQYHRA' A
#
# COMPACT_ATOMS: atom_id res chain seq x y z
N ALA A 1 11.49 15.88 1.98
CA ALA A 1 11.26 16.46 3.33
C ALA A 1 10.98 15.32 4.30
N LEU A 2 11.32 15.48 5.58
CA LEU A 2 10.98 14.49 6.59
C LEU A 2 9.46 14.49 6.86
N PRO A 3 8.87 13.33 7.17
CA PRO A 3 7.45 13.22 7.51
C PRO A 3 7.15 14.01 8.80
N GLN A 4 6.01 14.70 8.86
CA GLN A 4 5.58 15.42 10.08
C GLN A 4 5.40 14.49 11.29
N LYS A 5 5.06 13.23 11.01
CA LYS A 5 4.96 12.14 11.99
C LYS A 5 5.82 10.98 11.49
N PRO A 6 7.10 10.90 11.91
CA PRO A 6 7.98 9.81 11.51
C PRO A 6 7.53 8.48 12.10
N LEU A 7 7.69 7.41 11.33
CA LEU A 7 7.45 6.05 11.77
C LEU A 7 8.71 5.50 12.45
N PRO A 8 8.58 4.56 13.40
CA PRO A 8 9.72 3.83 13.92
C PRO A 8 10.33 2.93 12.83
N ASP A 9 11.63 2.66 12.93
CA ASP A 9 12.34 1.79 11.98
C ASP A 9 11.94 0.31 12.09
N VAL A 10 11.30 -0.05 13.22
CA VAL A 10 10.76 -1.39 13.47
C VAL A 10 9.25 -1.28 13.66
N LEU A 11 8.50 -1.86 12.72
CA LEU A 11 7.05 -1.92 12.76
C LEU A 11 6.60 -3.37 12.97
N GLY A 12 5.73 -3.57 13.96
CA GLY A 12 4.99 -4.81 14.08
C GLY A 12 4.03 -4.96 12.90
N TRP A 13 3.92 -6.18 12.38
CA TRP A 13 2.96 -6.49 11.32
C TRP A 13 2.16 -7.73 11.69
N LYS A 14 0.91 -7.79 11.20
CA LYS A 14 0.03 -8.94 11.39
C LYS A 14 -0.16 -9.63 10.05
N TYR A 15 0.15 -10.92 10.00
CA TYR A 15 -0.04 -11.72 8.79
C TYR A 15 -1.52 -11.77 8.40
N SER A 16 -1.83 -11.38 7.16
CA SER A 16 -3.20 -11.33 6.63
C SER A 16 -3.66 -12.63 5.96
N GLY A 17 -2.77 -13.62 5.82
CA GLY A 17 -3.12 -14.93 5.25
C GLY A 17 -2.90 -15.07 3.74
N ASN A 18 -2.41 -14.03 3.04
CA ASN A 18 -2.04 -14.07 1.62
C ASN A 18 -3.15 -14.67 0.72
N ARG A 19 -4.38 -14.19 0.92
CA ARG A 19 -5.59 -14.77 0.31
C ARG A 19 -5.68 -14.48 -1.19
N HIS A 20 -5.13 -13.35 -1.64
CA HIS A 20 -5.25 -12.91 -3.04
C HIS A 20 -3.92 -13.00 -3.80
N HIS A 21 -2.78 -12.94 -3.10
CA HIS A 21 -1.45 -13.07 -3.68
C HIS A 21 -0.49 -13.79 -2.72
N PRO A 22 0.43 -14.65 -3.20
CA PRO A 22 1.38 -15.39 -2.35
C PRO A 22 2.29 -14.53 -1.46
N THR A 23 2.47 -13.25 -1.82
CA THR A 23 3.31 -12.27 -1.11
C THR A 23 2.57 -10.96 -0.80
N GLU A 24 1.26 -11.07 -0.56
CA GLU A 24 0.38 -9.96 -0.18
C GLU A 24 0.90 -9.21 1.04
N LYS A 25 1.00 -7.88 0.92
CA LYS A 25 1.39 -6.98 2.02
C LYS A 25 0.14 -6.54 2.77
N PRO A 26 0.08 -6.61 4.11
CA PRO A 26 -1.08 -6.15 4.85
C PRO A 26 -1.31 -4.65 4.65
N VAL A 27 -2.55 -4.29 4.34
CA VAL A 27 -2.98 -2.89 4.19
C VAL A 27 -2.64 -2.08 5.44
N THR A 28 -2.81 -2.67 6.63
CA THR A 28 -2.50 -2.04 7.92
C THR A 28 -1.02 -1.67 8.09
N SER A 29 -0.11 -2.33 7.38
CA SER A 29 1.32 -1.99 7.38
C SER A 29 1.65 -0.91 6.35
N LEU A 30 0.89 -0.81 5.27
CA LEU A 30 1.11 0.16 4.19
C LEU A 30 0.48 1.53 4.51
N GLN A 31 -0.66 1.54 5.18
CA GLN A 31 -1.40 2.78 5.48
C GLN A 31 -0.55 3.82 6.24
N PRO A 32 0.18 3.47 7.33
CA PRO A 32 1.02 4.44 8.03
C PRO A 32 2.15 4.99 7.15
N LEU A 33 2.74 4.16 6.28
CA LEU A 33 3.79 4.59 5.35
C LEU A 33 3.25 5.65 4.40
N ILE A 34 2.08 5.41 3.81
CA ILE A 34 1.44 6.37 2.90
C ILE A 34 1.11 7.66 3.64
N GLU A 35 0.56 7.58 4.85
CA GLU A 35 0.17 8.75 5.63
C GLU A 35 1.35 9.62 6.05
N SER A 36 2.47 8.99 6.42
CA SER A 36 3.69 9.70 6.81
C SER A 36 4.38 10.37 5.62
N PHE A 37 4.46 9.70 4.47
CA PHE A 37 5.29 10.15 3.35
C PHE A 37 4.53 10.84 2.21
N THR A 38 3.22 11.01 2.32
CA THR A 38 2.41 11.70 1.30
C THR A 38 1.44 12.69 1.92
N HIS A 39 1.04 13.70 1.14
CA HIS A 39 -0.04 14.60 1.51
C HIS A 39 -1.41 14.05 1.11
N PRO A 40 -2.51 14.46 1.78
CA PRO A 40 -3.86 14.17 1.32
C PRO A 40 -4.05 14.52 -0.17
N ASN A 41 -4.83 13.73 -0.91
CA ASN A 41 -5.08 13.85 -2.36
C ASN A 41 -3.87 13.64 -3.29
N ALA A 42 -2.67 13.37 -2.75
CA ALA A 42 -1.51 12.97 -3.55
C ALA A 42 -1.80 11.68 -4.33
N ILE A 43 -0.99 11.40 -5.35
CA ILE A 43 -1.02 10.13 -6.08
C ILE A 43 0.06 9.21 -5.51
N VAL A 44 -0.34 8.00 -5.12
CA VAL A 44 0.56 6.89 -4.80
C VAL A 44 0.72 6.01 -6.04
N LEU A 45 1.95 5.79 -6.49
CA LEU A 45 2.25 4.86 -7.57
C LEU A 45 2.77 3.55 -6.99
N ASP A 46 2.13 2.44 -7.38
CA ASP A 46 2.67 1.10 -7.18
C ASP A 46 2.87 0.41 -8.54
N PRO A 47 4.12 0.33 -9.05
CA PRO A 47 4.39 -0.28 -10.34
C PRO A 47 4.35 -1.81 -10.32
N PHE A 48 4.23 -2.43 -9.15
CA PHE A 48 4.20 -3.89 -8.95
C PHE A 48 3.09 -4.25 -7.97
N ALA A 49 1.86 -3.92 -8.35
CA ALA A 49 0.73 -3.85 -7.44
C ALA A 49 0.37 -5.20 -6.79
N GLY A 50 0.64 -6.34 -7.44
CA GLY A 50 0.33 -7.67 -6.91
C GLY A 50 -1.14 -7.78 -6.52
N SER A 51 -1.40 -8.04 -5.23
CA SER A 51 -2.77 -8.04 -4.66
C SER A 51 -3.44 -6.67 -4.57
N GLY A 52 -2.79 -5.60 -5.02
CA GLY A 52 -3.32 -4.23 -4.98
C GLY A 52 -3.36 -3.59 -3.59
N SER A 53 -2.67 -4.15 -2.58
CA SER A 53 -2.83 -3.67 -1.20
C SER A 53 -2.34 -2.23 -0.99
N THR A 54 -1.35 -1.77 -1.75
CA THR A 54 -0.93 -0.35 -1.77
C THR A 54 -2.05 0.56 -2.29
N CYS A 55 -2.78 0.13 -3.31
CA CYS A 55 -3.89 0.90 -3.88
C CYS A 55 -5.03 1.04 -2.87
N VAL A 56 -5.38 -0.07 -2.20
CA VAL A 56 -6.39 -0.07 -1.12
C VAL A 56 -5.96 0.84 0.02
N ALA A 57 -4.71 0.73 0.49
CA ALA A 57 -4.17 1.57 1.56
C ALA A 57 -4.19 3.06 1.17
N ALA A 58 -3.81 3.40 -0.07
CA ALA A 58 -3.85 4.76 -0.58
C ALA A 58 -5.27 5.33 -0.57
N LEU A 59 -6.24 4.56 -1.08
CA LEU A 59 -7.64 4.95 -1.10
C LEU A 59 -8.18 5.19 0.32
N GLN A 60 -7.92 4.26 1.25
CA GLN A 60 -8.35 4.37 2.64
C GLN A 60 -7.73 5.56 3.36
N SER A 61 -6.50 5.93 3.00
CA SER A 61 -5.85 7.15 3.49
C SER A 61 -6.31 8.43 2.77
N GLY A 62 -7.27 8.40 1.84
CA GLY A 62 -7.67 9.60 1.10
C GLY A 62 -6.60 10.11 0.11
N ARG A 63 -5.84 9.19 -0.47
CA ARG A 63 -4.93 9.43 -1.59
C ARG A 63 -5.53 8.83 -2.86
N ARG A 64 -5.12 9.36 -4.00
CA ARG A 64 -5.34 8.74 -5.31
C ARG A 64 -4.24 7.71 -5.54
N TYR A 65 -4.46 6.78 -6.47
CA TYR A 65 -3.44 5.78 -6.77
C TYR A 65 -3.38 5.43 -8.26
N ILE A 66 -2.22 4.93 -8.67
CA ILE A 66 -2.00 4.22 -9.93
C ILE A 66 -1.33 2.90 -9.56
N GLY A 67 -1.96 1.79 -9.90
CA GLY A 67 -1.41 0.44 -9.75
C GLY A 67 -1.10 -0.14 -11.12
N ILE A 68 0.05 -0.79 -11.27
CA ILE A 68 0.44 -1.53 -12.47
C ILE A 68 0.72 -2.96 -12.05
N GLU A 69 0.14 -3.92 -12.77
CA GLU A 69 0.37 -5.34 -12.54
C GLU A 69 0.50 -6.04 -13.89
N LEU A 70 1.51 -6.91 -14.00
CA LEU A 70 1.85 -7.59 -15.24
C LEU A 70 1.01 -8.85 -15.43
N LEU A 71 0.79 -9.61 -14.37
CA LEU A 71 0.11 -10.90 -14.46
C LEU A 71 -1.41 -10.68 -14.40
N GLU A 72 -2.09 -11.08 -15.48
CA GLU A 72 -3.54 -10.89 -15.64
C GLU A 72 -4.34 -11.41 -14.44
N GLN A 73 -3.95 -12.57 -13.89
CA GLN A 73 -4.63 -13.18 -12.75
C GLN A 73 -4.66 -12.30 -11.49
N TYR A 74 -3.65 -11.45 -11.30
CA TYR A 74 -3.57 -10.51 -10.18
C TYR A 74 -4.15 -9.15 -10.54
N HIS A 75 -4.00 -8.72 -11.80
CA HIS A 75 -4.60 -7.49 -12.30
C HIS A 75 -6.14 -7.53 -12.29
N ARG A 76 -6.75 -8.70 -12.49
CA ARG A 76 -8.22 -8.86 -12.59
C ARG A 76 -8.90 -9.27 -11.27
N ALA A 77 -8.14 -9.57 -10.22
CA ALA A 77 -8.64 -9.97 -8.91
C ALA A 77 -9.29 -8.79 -8.18
#